data_AF-A0A2C9LFW9-F1
#
_entry.id   AF-A0A2C9LFW9-F1
#
_cell.length_a   1.000
_cell.length_b   1.000
_cell.length_c   1.000
_cell.angle_alpha   90.00
_cell.angle_beta   90.00
_cell.angle_gamma   90.00
#
_symmetry.space_group_name_H-M   'P 1'
#
loop_
_entity.id
_entity.type
_entity.pdbx_description
1 polymer ?
#
loop_
_entity_poly.entity_id
_entity_poly.type
_entity_poly.pdbx_seq_one_letter_code
_entity_poly.pdbx_strand_id
1 'polypeptide(L)'
;MTCILTWVAYGACAYALNYNLYRLQKSERESEIWFTRLLVHNGIAAMGTWSYFVFAFNLALALVHNPDIQLKDEIASIISLSVIGLYQVLLLILNITCFDRQTRSTMAPYILNIIILSAVLFRMELWSTQDNKFVLAAVLLAFAFLSLMVKCVFVAFRLLKGSSGGGEITSEYHHSTKATEAHYLLK
;
A
#
# COMPACT_ATOMS: atom_id res chain seq x y z
N MET A 1 -2.17 17.42 6.67
CA MET A 1 -1.26 17.92 5.62
C MET A 1 -0.14 16.91 5.28
N THR A 2 0.33 16.10 6.24
CA THR A 2 1.39 15.10 6.03
C THR A 2 1.00 13.91 5.13
N CYS A 3 -0.26 13.46 5.16
CA CYS A 3 -0.69 12.26 4.43
C CYS A 3 -0.60 12.39 2.90
N ILE A 4 -0.93 13.57 2.34
CA ILE A 4 -0.88 13.77 0.88
C ILE A 4 0.58 13.88 0.42
N LEU A 5 1.41 14.58 1.21
CA LEU A 5 2.84 14.75 0.92
C LEU A 5 3.59 13.41 0.91
N THR A 6 3.25 12.46 1.79
CA THR A 6 3.89 11.14 1.79
C THR A 6 3.54 10.32 0.56
N TRP A 7 2.31 10.42 0.04
CA TRP A 7 1.92 9.76 -1.21
C TRP A 7 2.53 10.41 -2.45
N VAL A 8 2.66 11.74 -2.46
CA VAL A 8 3.38 12.46 -3.54
C VAL A 8 4.86 12.11 -3.51
N ALA A 9 5.49 12.06 -2.33
CA ALA A 9 6.88 11.64 -2.16
C ALA A 9 7.09 10.18 -2.60
N TYR A 10 6.16 9.28 -2.27
CA TYR A 10 6.18 7.91 -2.75
C TYR A 10 6.19 7.84 -4.28
N GLY A 11 5.30 8.60 -4.93
CA GLY A 11 5.22 8.68 -6.39
C GLY A 11 6.52 9.23 -7.02
N ALA A 12 7.10 10.29 -6.43
CA ALA A 12 8.34 10.88 -6.90
C ALA A 12 9.54 9.91 -6.76
N CYS A 13 9.65 9.21 -5.63
CA CYS A 13 10.68 8.17 -5.42
C CYS A 13 10.52 7.00 -6.40
N ALA A 14 9.30 6.53 -6.60
CA ALA A 14 9.03 5.43 -7.53
C ALA A 14 9.33 5.82 -8.99
N TYR A 15 9.01 7.06 -9.38
CA TYR A 15 9.35 7.61 -10.69
C TYR A 15 10.87 7.74 -10.88
N ALA A 16 11.57 8.32 -9.90
CA ALA A 16 13.03 8.49 -9.96
C ALA A 16 13.77 7.14 -10.02
N LEU A 17 13.29 6.13 -9.31
CA LEU A 17 13.86 4.78 -9.36
C LEU A 17 13.66 4.14 -10.74
N ASN A 18 12.46 4.27 -11.33
CA ASN A 18 12.19 3.75 -12.67
C ASN A 18 13.01 4.45 -13.76
N TYR A 19 13.23 5.75 -13.62
CA TYR A 19 14.07 6.51 -14.54
C TYR A 19 15.52 6.03 -14.52
N ASN A 20 16.07 5.74 -13.34
CA ASN A 20 17.46 5.31 -13.18
C ASN A 20 17.67 3.79 -13.29
N LEU A 21 16.61 3.00 -13.48
CA LEU A 21 16.65 1.54 -13.41
C LEU A 21 17.63 0.93 -14.41
N TYR A 22 17.66 1.47 -15.64
CA TYR A 22 18.54 1.00 -16.70
C TYR A 22 20.02 1.14 -16.34
N ARG A 23 20.41 2.26 -15.69
CA ARG A 23 21.79 2.52 -15.27
C ARG A 23 22.21 1.58 -14.13
N LEU A 24 21.27 1.29 -13.22
CA LEU A 24 21.51 0.40 -12.09
C LEU A 24 21.67 -1.06 -12.53
N GLN A 25 20.85 -1.52 -13.47
CA GLN A 25 20.99 -2.86 -14.07
C GLN A 25 22.32 -3.03 -14.81
N LYS A 26 22.74 -2.01 -15.57
CA LYS A 26 24.05 -2.03 -16.25
C LYS A 26 25.24 -2.09 -15.30
N SER A 27 25.06 -1.66 -14.04
CA SER A 27 26.09 -1.72 -13.00
C SER A 27 26.06 -2.99 -12.13
N GLU A 28 25.23 -3.99 -12.48
CA GLU A 28 25.01 -5.22 -11.70
C GLU A 28 24.59 -5.00 -10.23
N ARG A 29 24.07 -3.81 -9.90
CA ARG A 29 23.61 -3.45 -8.55
C ARG A 29 22.16 -3.86 -8.30
N GLU A 30 21.83 -5.10 -8.62
CA GLU A 30 20.46 -5.62 -8.46
C GLU A 30 20.00 -5.67 -7.00
N SER A 31 20.95 -5.86 -6.07
CA SER A 31 20.71 -5.82 -4.62
C SER A 31 20.23 -4.45 -4.13
N GLU A 32 20.82 -3.36 -4.62
CA GLU A 32 20.44 -1.98 -4.25
C GLU A 32 19.02 -1.63 -4.72
N ILE A 33 18.64 -2.13 -5.90
CA ILE A 33 17.27 -2.01 -6.42
C ILE A 33 16.29 -2.74 -5.49
N TRP A 34 16.65 -3.95 -5.06
CA TRP A 34 15.83 -4.73 -4.13
C TRP A 34 15.70 -4.07 -2.76
N PHE A 35 16.81 -3.60 -2.17
CA PHE A 35 16.80 -2.91 -0.88
C PHE A 35 15.98 -1.62 -0.92
N THR A 36 16.08 -0.83 -1.99
CA THR A 36 15.31 0.40 -2.14
C THR A 36 13.81 0.11 -2.23
N ARG A 37 13.42 -0.93 -2.98
CA ARG A 37 12.01 -1.34 -3.06
C ARG A 37 11.49 -1.95 -1.75
N LEU A 38 12.31 -2.74 -1.06
CA LEU A 38 11.92 -3.36 0.20
C LEU A 38 11.83 -2.33 1.32
N LEU A 39 12.84 -1.49 1.53
CA LEU A 39 12.93 -0.58 2.68
C LEU A 39 12.28 0.76 2.40
N VAL A 40 12.65 1.44 1.32
CA VAL A 40 12.21 2.83 1.08
C VAL A 40 10.76 2.87 0.65
N HIS A 41 10.37 2.06 -0.34
CA HIS A 41 8.99 2.06 -0.82
C HIS A 41 7.99 1.51 0.21
N ASN A 42 8.32 0.43 0.93
CA ASN A 42 7.44 -0.03 2.03
C ASN A 42 7.44 0.93 3.20
N GLY A 43 8.58 1.50 3.57
CA GLY A 43 8.69 2.45 4.68
C GLY A 43 7.84 3.70 4.45
N ILE A 44 7.95 4.32 3.28
CA ILE A 44 7.13 5.50 2.94
C ILE A 44 5.64 5.13 2.88
N ALA A 45 5.28 3.98 2.32
CA ALA A 45 3.90 3.53 2.28
C ALA A 45 3.32 3.23 3.68
N ALA A 46 4.13 2.64 4.57
CA ALA A 46 3.77 2.40 5.96
C ALA A 46 3.57 3.74 6.71
N MET A 47 4.47 4.71 6.52
CA MET A 47 4.33 6.05 7.11
C MET A 47 3.09 6.79 6.59
N GLY A 48 2.78 6.66 5.30
CA GLY A 48 1.55 7.21 4.72
C GLY A 48 0.29 6.60 5.34
N THR A 49 0.30 5.27 5.53
CA THR A 49 -0.80 4.54 6.18
C THR A 49 -0.96 4.94 7.64
N TRP A 50 0.13 4.95 8.40
CA TRP A 50 0.14 5.36 9.80
C TRP A 50 -0.39 6.78 9.98
N SER A 51 0.08 7.72 9.16
CA SER A 51 -0.36 9.12 9.21
C SER A 51 -1.87 9.25 8.95
N TYR A 52 -2.41 8.40 8.07
CA TYR A 52 -3.84 8.38 7.78
C TYR A 52 -4.66 7.90 8.98
N PHE A 53 -4.21 6.86 9.69
CA PHE A 53 -4.86 6.43 10.93
C PHE A 53 -4.81 7.50 12.01
N VAL A 54 -3.66 8.15 12.21
CA VAL A 54 -3.52 9.26 13.16
C VAL A 54 -4.47 10.40 12.79
N PHE A 55 -4.61 10.72 11.51
CA PHE A 55 -5.57 11.70 11.03
C PHE A 55 -7.02 11.29 11.35
N ALA A 56 -7.42 10.06 11.04
CA ALA A 56 -8.77 9.56 11.31
C ALA A 56 -9.08 9.55 12.83
N PHE A 57 -8.10 9.22 13.67
CA PHE A 57 -8.23 9.26 15.11
C PHE A 57 -8.37 10.70 15.64
N ASN A 58 -7.52 11.62 15.17
CA ASN A 58 -7.61 13.04 15.54
C ASN A 58 -8.92 13.67 15.06
N LEU A 59 -9.45 13.25 13.90
CA LEU A 59 -10.77 13.65 13.44
C LEU A 59 -11.88 13.19 14.40
N ALA A 60 -11.81 11.94 14.89
CA ALA A 60 -12.76 11.44 15.88
C ALA A 60 -12.72 12.27 17.17
N LEU A 61 -11.52 12.54 17.69
CA LEU A 61 -11.34 13.37 18.88
C LEU A 61 -11.90 14.78 18.68
N ALA A 62 -11.64 15.39 17.52
CA ALA A 62 -12.16 16.71 17.18
C ALA A 62 -13.70 16.71 17.11
N LEU A 63 -14.34 15.67 16.59
CA LEU A 63 -15.81 15.60 16.51
C LEU A 63 -16.47 15.45 17.89
N VAL A 64 -15.83 14.73 18.82
CA VAL A 64 -16.33 14.54 20.19
C VAL A 64 -16.10 15.77 21.06
N HIS A 65 -14.90 16.36 21.01
CA HIS A 65 -14.47 17.38 21.98
C HIS A 65 -14.68 18.82 21.49
N ASN A 66 -15.14 19.04 20.26
CA ASN A 66 -15.43 20.40 19.81
C ASN A 66 -16.73 20.92 20.46
N PRO A 67 -16.68 22.08 21.14
CA PRO A 67 -17.83 22.63 21.84
C PRO A 67 -18.98 23.01 20.91
N ASP A 68 -18.69 23.31 19.64
CA ASP A 68 -19.68 23.72 18.63
C ASP A 68 -20.42 22.55 17.96
N ILE A 69 -19.83 21.35 17.98
CA ILE A 69 -20.35 20.18 17.24
C ILE A 69 -20.89 19.10 18.19
N GLN A 70 -20.22 18.87 19.32
CA GLN A 70 -20.57 17.90 20.38
C GLN A 70 -21.29 16.64 19.87
N LEU A 71 -20.65 15.92 18.94
CA LEU A 71 -21.23 14.70 18.39
C LEU A 71 -21.13 13.57 19.42
N LYS A 72 -22.16 12.73 19.50
CA LYS A 72 -22.13 11.51 20.32
C LYS A 72 -20.95 10.62 19.90
N ASP A 73 -20.22 10.06 20.87
CA ASP A 73 -19.03 9.22 20.65
C ASP A 73 -19.20 8.11 19.61
N GLU A 74 -20.39 7.49 19.61
CA GLU A 74 -20.75 6.45 18.64
C GLU A 74 -20.70 6.96 17.20
N ILE A 75 -21.27 8.14 16.96
CA ILE A 75 -21.37 8.73 15.62
C ILE A 75 -19.97 9.18 15.15
N ALA A 76 -19.20 9.81 16.04
CA ALA A 76 -17.82 10.21 15.73
C ALA A 76 -16.93 9.01 15.40
N SER A 77 -17.09 7.90 16.12
CA SER A 77 -16.36 6.64 15.86
C SER A 77 -16.76 6.03 14.51
N ILE A 78 -18.05 6.02 14.17
CA ILE A 78 -18.55 5.53 12.88
C ILE A 78 -17.99 6.38 11.73
N ILE A 79 -17.95 7.70 11.87
CA ILE A 79 -17.37 8.61 10.87
C ILE A 79 -15.88 8.30 10.68
N SER A 80 -15.12 8.18 11.76
CA SER A 80 -13.70 7.86 11.70
C SER A 80 -13.42 6.51 11.02
N LEU A 81 -14.17 5.46 11.40
CA LEU A 81 -14.10 4.15 10.77
C LEU A 81 -14.47 4.20 9.27
N SER A 82 -15.47 5.01 8.91
CA SER A 82 -15.87 5.20 7.50
C SER A 82 -14.76 5.87 6.69
N VAL A 83 -14.07 6.86 7.26
CA VAL A 83 -12.90 7.51 6.66
C VAL A 83 -11.75 6.52 6.46
N ILE A 84 -11.52 5.60 7.42
CA ILE A 84 -10.57 4.50 7.27
C ILE A 84 -11.00 3.53 6.15
N GLY A 85 -12.28 3.20 6.07
CA GLY A 85 -12.84 2.36 5.01
C GLY A 85 -12.63 2.95 3.62
N LEU A 86 -12.92 4.24 3.44
CA LEU A 86 -12.67 4.96 2.18
C LEU A 86 -11.21 4.85 1.76
N TYR A 87 -10.28 4.97 2.71
CA TYR A 87 -8.86 4.81 2.43
C TYR A 87 -8.48 3.39 2.00
N GLN A 88 -9.03 2.36 2.63
CA GLN A 88 -8.79 0.99 2.19
C GLN A 88 -9.29 0.73 0.77
N VAL A 89 -10.47 1.27 0.43
CA VAL A 89 -11.01 1.18 -0.93
C VAL A 89 -10.11 1.91 -1.93
N LEU A 90 -9.67 3.13 -1.61
CA LEU A 90 -8.72 3.88 -2.44
C LEU A 90 -7.41 3.12 -2.63
N LEU A 91 -6.90 2.48 -1.56
CA LEU A 91 -5.66 1.72 -1.59
C LEU A 91 -5.80 0.44 -2.43
N LEU A 92 -6.98 -0.19 -2.42
CA LEU A 92 -7.31 -1.32 -3.29
C LEU A 92 -7.40 -0.87 -4.75
N ILE A 93 -8.14 0.20 -5.05
CA ILE A 93 -8.27 0.75 -6.40
C ILE A 93 -6.89 1.12 -6.95
N LEU A 94 -6.08 1.85 -6.18
CA LEU A 94 -4.75 2.27 -6.58
C LEU A 94 -3.83 1.09 -6.91
N ASN A 95 -3.98 0.00 -6.15
CA ASN A 95 -3.23 -1.24 -6.39
C ASN A 95 -3.70 -1.96 -7.66
N ILE A 96 -5.01 -1.94 -7.97
CA ILE A 96 -5.57 -2.56 -9.18
C ILE A 96 -5.28 -1.71 -10.43
N THR A 97 -5.37 -0.38 -10.36
CA THR A 97 -5.36 0.51 -11.53
C THR A 97 -3.99 1.09 -11.87
N CYS A 98 -3.30 1.73 -10.92
CA CYS A 98 -2.17 2.60 -11.24
C CYS A 98 -0.81 1.91 -11.19
N PHE A 99 -0.66 0.77 -10.51
CA PHE A 99 0.67 0.36 -10.02
C PHE A 99 1.08 -1.08 -10.30
N ASP A 100 0.62 -1.70 -11.39
CA ASP A 100 1.02 -3.08 -11.72
C ASP A 100 2.55 -3.28 -11.86
N ARG A 101 3.26 -2.20 -12.23
CA ARG A 101 4.73 -2.17 -12.38
C ARG A 101 5.50 -1.66 -11.14
N GLN A 102 4.89 -0.80 -10.32
CA GLN A 102 5.58 -0.08 -9.24
C GLN A 102 5.16 -0.52 -7.82
N THR A 103 3.97 -1.13 -7.61
CA THR A 103 3.53 -1.64 -6.28
C THR A 103 3.96 -3.09 -6.04
N ARG A 104 4.82 -3.62 -6.92
CA ARG A 104 5.31 -5.01 -6.92
C ARG A 104 5.89 -5.47 -5.58
N SER A 105 6.24 -4.55 -4.68
CA SER A 105 6.87 -4.84 -3.39
C SER A 105 6.17 -4.25 -2.17
N THR A 106 5.09 -3.48 -2.32
CA THR A 106 4.46 -2.78 -1.19
C THR A 106 3.39 -3.64 -0.51
N MET A 107 3.83 -4.41 0.49
CA MET A 107 2.97 -5.25 1.36
C MET A 107 2.73 -4.61 2.72
N ALA A 108 3.66 -3.76 3.19
CA ALA A 108 3.60 -3.11 4.48
C ALA A 108 2.28 -2.36 4.79
N PRO A 109 1.65 -1.58 3.88
CA PRO A 109 0.41 -0.87 4.21
C PRO A 109 -0.76 -1.81 4.54
N TYR A 110 -0.82 -2.99 3.92
CA TYR A 110 -1.86 -3.98 4.19
C TYR A 110 -1.66 -4.65 5.55
N ILE A 111 -0.42 -5.03 5.87
CA ILE A 111 -0.07 -5.61 7.17
C ILE A 111 -0.36 -4.60 8.28
N LEU A 112 0.01 -3.33 8.07
CA LEU A 112 -0.23 -2.26 9.03
C LEU A 112 -1.73 -2.01 9.26
N ASN A 113 -2.54 -2.04 8.19
CA ASN A 113 -4.00 -1.95 8.29
C ASN A 113 -4.58 -3.07 9.16
N ILE A 114 -4.11 -4.31 9.00
CA ILE A 114 -4.55 -5.46 9.80
C ILE A 114 -4.17 -5.27 11.28
N ILE A 115 -2.92 -4.89 11.56
CA ILE A 115 -2.42 -4.68 12.93
C ILE A 115 -3.20 -3.58 13.65
N ILE A 116 -3.45 -2.46 12.96
CA ILE A 116 -4.14 -1.33 13.59
C ILE A 116 -5.62 -1.66 13.82
N LEU A 117 -6.30 -2.25 12.83
CA LEU A 117 -7.71 -2.64 12.99
C LEU A 117 -7.89 -3.76 14.01
N SER A 118 -6.95 -4.71 14.11
CA SER A 118 -6.98 -5.72 15.17
C SER A 118 -6.76 -5.10 16.56
N ALA A 119 -5.84 -4.14 16.69
CA ALA A 119 -5.64 -3.41 17.94
C ALA A 119 -6.88 -2.57 18.33
N VAL A 120 -7.56 -1.98 17.34
CA VAL A 120 -8.82 -1.24 17.56
C VAL A 120 -9.92 -2.20 18.04
N LEU A 121 -10.10 -3.33 17.36
CA LEU A 121 -11.10 -4.35 17.74
C LEU A 121 -10.84 -4.92 19.13
N PHE A 122 -9.59 -5.26 19.44
CA PHE A 122 -9.19 -5.77 20.76
C PHE A 122 -9.51 -4.78 21.88
N ARG A 123 -9.38 -3.48 21.63
CA ARG A 123 -9.77 -2.44 22.60
C ARG A 123 -11.28 -2.25 22.69
N MET A 124 -12.03 -2.56 21.63
CA MET A 124 -13.49 -2.47 21.60
C MET A 124 -14.17 -3.68 22.26
N GLU A 125 -13.51 -4.85 22.27
CA GLU A 125 -14.06 -6.14 22.75
C GLU A 125 -14.47 -6.14 24.24
N LEU A 126 -14.09 -5.12 25.01
CA LEU A 126 -14.59 -4.92 26.38
C LEU A 126 -16.04 -4.41 26.45
N TRP A 127 -16.66 -4.02 25.33
CA TRP A 127 -17.97 -3.37 25.27
C TRP A 127 -18.85 -4.05 24.21
N SER A 128 -19.86 -4.79 24.68
CA SER A 128 -21.00 -5.42 23.97
C SER A 128 -20.90 -5.58 22.44
N THR A 129 -20.98 -6.83 21.97
CA THR A 129 -21.02 -7.23 20.54
C THR A 129 -22.19 -6.63 19.73
N GLN A 130 -23.14 -5.96 20.40
CA GLN A 130 -24.31 -5.34 19.80
C GLN A 130 -24.05 -3.93 19.22
N ASP A 131 -22.84 -3.39 19.40
CA ASP A 131 -22.50 -2.04 18.95
C ASP A 131 -22.17 -2.00 17.44
N ASN A 132 -22.86 -1.11 16.70
CA ASN A 132 -22.64 -0.90 15.26
C ASN A 132 -21.17 -0.59 14.89
N LYS A 133 -20.44 0.08 15.79
CA LYS A 133 -19.01 0.39 15.61
C LYS A 133 -18.12 -0.86 15.58
N PHE A 134 -18.48 -1.89 16.38
CA PHE A 134 -17.77 -3.16 16.41
C PHE A 134 -17.95 -3.92 15.10
N VAL A 135 -19.20 -4.02 14.64
CA VAL A 135 -19.53 -4.66 13.35
C VAL A 135 -18.79 -3.99 12.20
N LEU A 136 -18.79 -2.65 12.15
CA LEU A 136 -18.09 -1.89 11.12
C LEU A 136 -16.58 -2.14 11.15
N ALA A 137 -15.96 -2.13 12.34
CA ALA A 137 -14.53 -2.43 12.49
C ALA A 137 -14.19 -3.87 12.07
N ALA A 138 -15.05 -4.85 12.40
CA ALA A 138 -14.88 -6.25 11.99
C ALA A 138 -14.96 -6.42 10.47
N VAL A 139 -15.91 -5.76 9.81
CA VAL A 139 -16.05 -5.77 8.35
C VAL A 139 -14.81 -5.15 7.69
N LEU A 140 -14.31 -4.03 8.22
CA LEU A 140 -13.09 -3.40 7.71
C LEU A 140 -11.86 -4.28 7.92
N LEU A 141 -11.77 -5.02 9.02
CA LEU A 141 -10.70 -5.99 9.24
C LEU A 141 -10.77 -7.13 8.22
N ALA A 142 -11.96 -7.70 7.98
CA ALA A 142 -12.17 -8.72 6.96
C ALA A 142 -11.80 -8.22 5.56
N PHE A 143 -12.14 -6.97 5.24
CA PHE A 143 -11.77 -6.33 3.98
C PHE A 143 -10.25 -6.14 3.84
N ALA A 144 -9.56 -5.79 4.93
CA ALA A 144 -8.10 -5.71 4.95
C ALA A 144 -7.44 -7.07 4.67
N PHE A 145 -7.94 -8.14 5.29
CA PHE A 145 -7.49 -9.51 5.01
C PHE A 145 -7.77 -9.93 3.56
N LEU A 146 -8.96 -9.64 3.03
CA LEU A 146 -9.29 -9.93 1.64
C LEU A 146 -8.34 -9.21 0.68
N SER A 147 -8.06 -7.93 0.94
CA SER A 147 -7.13 -7.14 0.13
C SER A 147 -5.70 -7.70 0.16
N LEU A 148 -5.25 -8.17 1.32
CA LEU A 148 -3.97 -8.87 1.46
C LEU A 148 -3.98 -10.19 0.67
N MET A 149 -5.03 -11.01 0.79
CA MET A 149 -5.16 -12.27 0.05
C MET A 149 -5.12 -12.04 -1.46
N VAL A 150 -5.89 -11.07 -1.97
CA VAL A 150 -5.87 -10.71 -3.39
C VAL A 150 -4.44 -10.39 -3.82
N LYS A 151 -3.71 -9.59 -3.03
CA LYS A 151 -2.32 -9.25 -3.36
C LYS A 151 -1.38 -10.47 -3.32
N CYS A 152 -1.52 -11.34 -2.32
CA CYS A 152 -0.76 -12.59 -2.24
C CYS A 152 -1.02 -13.49 -3.45
N VAL A 153 -2.29 -13.62 -3.86
CA VAL A 153 -2.72 -14.42 -5.01
C VAL A 153 -2.12 -13.84 -6.31
N PHE A 154 -2.16 -12.53 -6.51
CA PHE A 154 -1.52 -11.88 -7.67
C PHE A 154 0.00 -12.10 -7.70
N VAL A 155 0.67 -12.02 -6.55
CA VAL A 155 2.11 -12.32 -6.46
C VAL A 155 2.39 -13.78 -6.76
N ALA A 156 1.63 -14.71 -6.17
CA ALA A 156 1.79 -16.15 -6.37
C ALA A 156 1.55 -16.56 -7.85
N PHE A 157 0.46 -16.09 -8.47
CA PHE A 157 0.19 -16.34 -9.89
C PHE A 157 1.32 -15.85 -10.79
N ARG A 158 1.97 -14.73 -10.44
CA ARG A 158 3.11 -14.22 -11.20
C ARG A 158 4.39 -15.01 -10.98
N LEU A 159 4.66 -15.48 -9.76
CA LEU A 159 5.80 -16.36 -9.51
C LEU A 159 5.64 -17.67 -10.28
N LEU A 160 4.43 -18.23 -10.30
CA LEU A 160 4.12 -19.44 -11.06
C LEU A 160 4.21 -19.21 -12.58
N LYS A 161 3.64 -18.10 -13.10
CA LYS A 161 3.72 -17.75 -14.52
C LYS A 161 5.16 -17.44 -14.96
N GLY A 162 5.96 -16.79 -14.12
CA GLY A 162 7.38 -16.55 -14.35
C GLY A 162 8.23 -17.81 -14.30
N SER A 163 7.89 -18.76 -13.43
CA SER A 163 8.56 -20.06 -13.35
C SER A 163 8.23 -20.98 -14.52
N SER A 164 7.03 -20.86 -15.12
CA SER A 164 6.60 -21.69 -16.25
C SER A 164 7.19 -21.24 -17.61
N GLY A 165 7.85 -20.08 -17.68
CA GLY A 165 8.49 -19.53 -18.89
C GLY A 165 10.01 -19.39 -18.78
N GLY A 166 10.65 -20.07 -17.83
CA GLY A 166 12.08 -19.94 -17.50
C GLY A 166 13.08 -20.34 -18.60
N GLY A 167 12.61 -20.76 -19.78
CA GLY A 167 13.44 -21.03 -20.96
C GLY A 167 13.48 -19.91 -22.02
N GLU A 168 12.47 -19.03 -22.07
CA GLU A 168 12.35 -18.02 -23.14
C GLU A 168 12.68 -16.59 -22.69
N ILE A 169 12.39 -16.23 -21.43
CA ILE A 169 12.57 -14.85 -20.93
C ILE A 169 14.06 -14.46 -20.92
N THR A 170 14.97 -15.38 -20.64
CA THR A 170 16.41 -15.14 -20.67
C THR A 170 16.93 -14.90 -22.09
N SER A 171 16.30 -15.50 -23.11
CA SER A 171 16.65 -15.33 -24.52
C SER A 171 16.09 -14.01 -25.08
N GLU A 172 14.87 -13.67 -24.73
CA GLU A 172 14.19 -12.45 -25.18
C GLU A 172 14.75 -11.18 -24.51
N TYR A 173 15.15 -11.26 -23.23
CA TYR A 173 15.89 -10.17 -22.57
C TYR A 173 17.25 -9.93 -23.23
N HIS A 174 17.98 -11.00 -23.60
CA HIS A 174 19.28 -10.84 -24.24
C HIS A 174 19.16 -10.25 -25.66
N HIS A 175 18.09 -10.60 -26.38
CA HIS A 175 17.80 -10.07 -27.72
C HIS A 175 17.28 -8.62 -27.69
N SER A 176 16.42 -8.28 -26.73
CA SER A 176 15.92 -6.90 -26.54
C SER A 176 17.02 -5.95 -26.07
N THR A 177 17.98 -6.43 -25.29
CA THR A 177 19.14 -5.62 -24.85
C THR A 177 20.02 -5.27 -26.04
N LYS A 178 20.30 -6.22 -26.96
CA LYS A 178 21.06 -5.96 -28.19
C LYS A 178 20.36 -4.99 -29.16
N ALA A 179 19.05 -5.11 -29.32
CA ALA A 179 18.28 -4.20 -30.17
C ALA A 179 18.24 -2.76 -29.61
N THR A 180 18.21 -2.64 -28.28
CA THR A 180 18.22 -1.35 -27.57
C THR A 180 19.62 -0.72 -27.60
N GLU A 181 20.68 -1.50 -27.44
CA GLU A 181 22.07 -1.05 -27.60
C GLU A 181 22.33 -0.44 -28.99
N ALA A 182 21.82 -1.05 -30.05
CA ALA A 182 21.97 -0.52 -31.41
C ALA A 182 21.31 0.86 -31.60
N HIS A 183 20.21 1.13 -30.89
CA HIS A 183 19.49 2.41 -31.00
C HIS A 183 20.17 3.55 -30.22
N TYR A 184 20.95 3.25 -29.18
CA TYR A 184 21.69 4.25 -28.40
C TYR A 184 23.12 4.49 -28.91
N LEU A 185 23.66 3.59 -29.74
CA LEU A 185 24.98 3.76 -30.37
C LEU A 185 24.92 4.54 -31.69
N LEU A 186 23.72 4.85 -32.19
CA LEU A 186 23.48 5.64 -33.41
C LEU A 186 23.09 7.11 -33.13
N LYS A 187 23.24 7.58 -31.89
CA LYS A 187 23.04 8.97 -31.46
C LYS A 187 24.27 9.48 -30.74
#